data_AF-A3KAJ0-F1
#
_entry.id   AF-A3KAJ0-F1
#
_cell.length_a   1.000
_cell.length_b   1.000
_cell.length_c   1.000
_cell.angle_alpha   90.00
_cell.angle_beta   90.00
_cell.angle_gamma   90.00
#
_symmetry.space_group_name_H-M   'P 1'
#
loop_
_entity.id
_entity.type
_entity.pdbx_description
1 polymer ?
#
loop_
_entity_poly.entity_id
_entity_poly.type
_entity_poly.pdbx_seq_one_letter_code
_entity_poly.pdbx_strand_id
1 'polypeptide(L)'
;MISGPYLAAALETPVTAIRHLHGGDLSEVACVDLADGRRMAVKVGAHVGVEARMLQAMDRSGAPVPRVLFQGRDVLCLEWLEEGPATEDGWHALGRGLRRLHATTGDDTGWPEGYAFGALRLDMAPRPDWPSFWCEARLLPLLPHLPGPVARRVETLASALPDRLEDVTPVLLHGDLWTGNAVFSGDRAWMIDPACYFGDPEVDLAMLHLFGKPDHAFHDGYGALRKGHEARRPIYQLFPALVHLHLFGGSYYGLVERLLTAARV
;
A
#
# COMPACT_ATOMS: atom_id res chain seq x y z
N MET A 1 -5.24 -9.86 21.22
CA MET A 1 -5.71 -11.24 20.98
C MET A 1 -7.15 -11.19 20.54
N ILE A 2 -7.50 -11.97 19.52
CA ILE A 2 -8.85 -12.02 18.96
C ILE A 2 -9.79 -12.70 19.98
N SER A 3 -10.79 -11.97 20.45
CA SER A 3 -11.77 -12.45 21.43
C SER A 3 -13.09 -12.82 20.75
N GLY A 4 -13.37 -14.12 20.67
CA GLY A 4 -14.63 -14.65 20.12
C GLY A 4 -15.90 -14.04 20.75
N PRO A 5 -15.99 -13.91 22.09
CA PRO A 5 -17.15 -13.27 22.74
C PRO A 5 -17.32 -11.79 22.39
N TYR A 6 -16.22 -11.04 22.27
CA TYR A 6 -16.28 -9.63 21.87
C TYR A 6 -16.76 -9.48 20.42
N LEU A 7 -16.21 -10.28 19.50
CA LEU A 7 -16.64 -10.31 18.11
C LEU A 7 -18.11 -10.71 17.98
N ALA A 8 -18.54 -11.73 18.73
CA ALA A 8 -19.92 -12.21 18.69
C ALA A 8 -20.92 -11.14 19.17
N ALA A 9 -20.56 -10.38 20.20
CA ALA A 9 -21.36 -9.26 20.67
C ALA A 9 -21.39 -8.11 19.65
N ALA A 10 -20.23 -7.75 19.08
CA ALA A 10 -20.10 -6.66 18.11
C ALA A 10 -20.86 -6.93 16.79
N LEU A 11 -20.93 -8.20 16.38
CA LEU A 11 -21.56 -8.63 15.13
C LEU A 11 -22.94 -9.25 15.35
N GLU A 12 -23.42 -9.24 16.59
CA GLU A 12 -24.69 -9.85 17.02
C GLU A 12 -24.88 -11.30 16.53
N THR A 13 -23.78 -12.05 16.38
CA THR A 13 -23.77 -13.40 15.80
C THR A 13 -22.68 -14.24 16.44
N PRO A 14 -22.96 -15.47 16.92
CA PRO A 14 -21.94 -16.33 17.53
C PRO A 14 -20.77 -16.65 16.58
N VAL A 15 -19.55 -16.63 17.11
CA VAL A 15 -18.35 -17.15 16.43
C VAL A 15 -18.31 -18.67 16.55
N THR A 16 -18.14 -19.36 15.43
CA THR A 16 -18.08 -20.84 15.38
C THR A 16 -16.66 -21.38 15.21
N ALA A 17 -15.77 -20.63 14.56
CA ALA A 17 -14.37 -20.99 14.41
C ALA A 17 -13.46 -19.76 14.26
N ILE A 18 -12.23 -19.88 14.73
CA ILE A 18 -11.15 -18.89 14.55
C ILE A 18 -9.92 -19.64 14.05
N ARG A 19 -9.36 -19.22 12.92
CA ARG A 19 -8.13 -19.75 12.33
C ARG A 19 -7.13 -18.62 12.14
N HIS A 20 -6.05 -18.62 12.92
CA HIS A 20 -5.00 -17.63 12.76
C HIS A 20 -4.28 -17.82 11.42
N LEU A 21 -4.07 -16.71 10.71
CA LEU A 21 -3.36 -16.66 9.45
C LEU A 21 -1.94 -16.18 9.72
N HIS A 22 -0.97 -16.76 9.02
CA HIS A 22 0.40 -16.26 9.00
C HIS A 22 0.51 -15.23 7.88
N GLY A 23 1.05 -14.04 8.13
CA GLY A 23 1.33 -13.07 7.06
C GLY A 23 1.20 -11.58 7.42
N GLY A 24 0.61 -11.22 8.56
CA GLY A 24 0.59 -9.82 8.99
C GLY A 24 1.88 -9.45 9.73
N ASP A 25 2.83 -8.80 9.06
CA ASP A 25 4.05 -8.29 9.71
C ASP A 25 3.73 -7.24 10.79
N LEU A 26 2.53 -6.64 10.75
CA LEU A 26 2.11 -5.51 11.58
C LEU A 26 0.93 -5.80 12.52
N SER A 27 0.14 -6.85 12.26
CA SER A 27 -1.09 -7.13 13.00
C SER A 27 -1.43 -8.62 12.98
N GLU A 28 -1.99 -9.11 14.09
CA GLU A 28 -2.51 -10.48 14.17
C GLU A 28 -3.73 -10.59 13.25
N VAL A 29 -3.70 -11.53 12.30
CA VAL A 29 -4.81 -11.76 11.36
C VAL A 29 -5.41 -13.14 11.60
N ALA A 30 -6.74 -13.25 11.58
CA ALA A 30 -7.43 -14.53 11.57
C ALA A 30 -8.60 -14.55 10.59
N CYS A 31 -8.89 -15.75 10.09
CA CYS A 31 -10.16 -16.08 9.47
C CYS A 31 -11.17 -16.48 10.56
N VAL A 32 -12.34 -15.84 10.60
CA VAL A 32 -13.39 -16.12 11.57
C VAL A 32 -14.67 -16.55 10.84
N ASP A 33 -15.22 -17.69 11.24
CA ASP A 33 -16.53 -18.15 10.78
C ASP A 33 -17.61 -17.81 11.83
N LEU A 34 -18.78 -17.37 11.36
CA LEU A 34 -19.95 -17.07 12.17
C LEU A 34 -21.03 -18.15 12.04
N ALA A 35 -21.93 -18.22 13.02
CA ALA A 35 -23.05 -19.17 13.04
C ALA A 35 -24.09 -18.95 11.93
N ASP A 36 -24.15 -17.75 11.36
CA ASP A 36 -25.01 -17.42 10.22
C ASP A 36 -24.38 -17.77 8.85
N GLY A 37 -23.20 -18.39 8.85
CA GLY A 37 -22.48 -18.81 7.65
C GLY A 37 -21.56 -17.74 7.06
N ARG A 38 -21.53 -16.51 7.59
CA ARG A 38 -20.56 -15.49 7.16
C ARG A 38 -19.15 -15.88 7.57
N ARG A 39 -18.19 -15.53 6.72
CA ARG A 39 -16.75 -15.59 6.97
C ARG A 39 -16.15 -14.20 6.86
N MET A 40 -15.16 -13.90 7.69
CA MET A 40 -14.47 -12.61 7.69
C MET A 40 -12.98 -12.76 7.97
N ALA A 41 -12.22 -11.76 7.52
CA ALA A 41 -10.86 -11.54 8.00
C ALA A 41 -10.93 -10.58 9.20
N VAL A 42 -10.31 -10.96 10.32
CA VAL A 42 -10.21 -10.13 11.52
C VAL A 42 -8.76 -9.75 11.76
N LYS A 43 -8.51 -8.45 11.91
CA LYS A 43 -7.21 -7.89 12.27
C LYS A 43 -7.27 -7.28 13.66
N VAL A 44 -6.19 -7.45 14.43
CA VAL A 44 -6.03 -6.84 15.75
C VAL A 44 -4.72 -6.06 15.82
N GLY A 45 -4.80 -4.80 16.24
CA GLY A 45 -3.63 -3.94 16.35
C GLY A 45 -3.97 -2.47 16.60
N ALA A 46 -2.95 -1.68 16.94
CA ALA A 46 -3.11 -0.25 17.22
C ALA A 46 -3.47 0.59 15.97
N HIS A 47 -3.17 0.08 14.78
CA HIS A 47 -3.32 0.81 13.50
C HIS A 47 -4.56 0.43 12.70
N VAL A 48 -5.33 -0.57 13.14
CA VAL A 48 -6.51 -1.06 12.39
C VAL A 48 -7.58 0.02 12.18
N GLY A 49 -7.64 1.02 13.06
CA GLY A 49 -8.54 2.14 12.89
C GLY A 49 -8.18 3.04 11.70
N VAL A 50 -6.88 3.24 11.46
CA VAL A 50 -6.38 4.02 10.31
C VAL A 50 -6.62 3.22 9.03
N GLU A 51 -6.27 1.93 9.03
CA GLU A 51 -6.52 1.03 7.89
C GLU A 51 -7.99 0.99 7.49
N ALA A 52 -8.91 0.91 8.46
CA ALA A 52 -10.34 0.94 8.18
C ALA A 52 -10.78 2.22 7.46
N ARG A 53 -10.25 3.39 7.86
CA ARG A 53 -10.55 4.66 7.19
C ARG A 53 -9.94 4.75 5.80
N MET A 54 -8.77 4.18 5.59
CA MET A 54 -8.14 4.07 4.28
C MET A 54 -8.97 3.19 3.35
N LEU A 55 -9.37 1.99 3.79
CA LEU A 55 -10.26 1.09 3.05
C LEU A 55 -11.60 1.75 2.73
N GLN A 56 -12.21 2.46 3.67
CA GLN A 56 -13.44 3.22 3.43
C GLN A 56 -13.27 4.37 2.42
N ALA A 57 -12.10 5.03 2.39
CA ALA A 57 -11.80 6.03 1.37
C ALA A 57 -11.65 5.39 -0.02
N MET A 58 -10.95 4.26 -0.10
CA MET A 58 -10.82 3.49 -1.34
C MET A 58 -12.17 2.95 -1.83
N ASP A 59 -13.01 2.41 -0.94
CA ASP A 59 -14.35 1.92 -1.29
C ASP A 59 -15.23 3.03 -1.89
N ARG A 60 -15.19 4.24 -1.30
CA ARG A 60 -15.90 5.42 -1.82
C ARG A 60 -15.43 5.85 -3.21
N SER A 61 -14.20 5.53 -3.61
CA SER A 61 -13.72 5.77 -4.99
C SER A 61 -14.27 4.76 -6.02
N GLY A 62 -14.92 3.68 -5.56
CA GLY A 62 -15.33 2.56 -6.39
C GLY A 62 -14.20 1.59 -6.74
N ALA A 63 -13.05 1.70 -6.06
CA ALA A 63 -11.98 0.73 -6.14
C ALA A 63 -12.39 -0.60 -5.49
N PRO A 64 -12.01 -1.76 -6.05
CA PRO A 64 -12.34 -3.05 -5.45
C PRO A 64 -11.47 -3.30 -4.22
N VAL A 65 -12.08 -3.18 -3.04
CA VAL A 65 -11.47 -3.43 -1.73
C VAL A 65 -12.41 -4.31 -0.90
N PRO A 66 -11.93 -5.02 0.14
CA PRO A 66 -12.82 -5.73 1.04
C PRO A 66 -13.69 -4.73 1.81
N ARG A 67 -14.98 -5.03 1.96
CA ARG A 67 -15.87 -4.18 2.77
C ARG A 67 -15.45 -4.23 4.24
N VAL A 68 -15.45 -3.06 4.88
CA VAL A 68 -15.31 -2.95 6.34
C VAL A 68 -16.65 -3.35 6.98
N LEU A 69 -16.70 -4.51 7.63
CA LEU A 69 -17.89 -5.04 8.29
C LEU A 69 -18.06 -4.46 9.70
N PHE A 70 -16.94 -4.29 10.41
CA PHE A 70 -16.93 -3.72 11.76
C PHE A 70 -15.57 -3.09 12.06
N GLN A 71 -15.58 -1.94 12.73
CA GLN A 71 -14.39 -1.26 13.23
C GLN A 71 -14.57 -1.01 14.74
N GLY A 72 -13.77 -1.69 15.54
CA GLY A 72 -13.60 -1.40 16.96
C GLY A 72 -12.41 -0.48 17.22
N ARG A 73 -12.02 -0.36 18.49
CA ARG A 73 -10.84 0.42 18.90
C ARG A 73 -9.53 -0.20 18.40
N ASP A 74 -9.42 -1.52 18.51
CA ASP A 74 -8.23 -2.32 18.23
C ASP A 74 -8.55 -3.56 17.38
N VAL A 75 -9.78 -3.64 16.85
CA VAL A 75 -10.26 -4.71 15.98
C VAL A 75 -10.79 -4.13 14.67
N LEU A 76 -10.49 -4.81 13.57
CA LEU A 76 -11.09 -4.56 12.26
C LEU A 76 -11.58 -5.88 11.67
N CYS A 77 -12.86 -5.93 11.30
CA CYS A 77 -13.47 -7.07 10.62
C CYS A 77 -13.75 -6.68 9.18
N LEU A 78 -13.19 -7.44 8.24
CA LEU A 78 -13.28 -7.23 6.81
C LEU A 78 -14.03 -8.39 6.15
N GLU A 79 -14.70 -8.10 5.04
CA GLU A 79 -15.21 -9.12 4.14
C GLU A 79 -14.14 -10.16 3.81
N TRP A 80 -14.50 -11.44 3.92
CA TRP A 80 -13.63 -12.50 3.44
C TRP A 80 -13.63 -12.54 1.93
N LEU A 81 -12.44 -12.53 1.34
CA LEU A 81 -12.25 -12.66 -0.10
C LEU A 81 -11.78 -14.09 -0.38
N GLU A 82 -12.50 -14.79 -1.26
CA GLU A 82 -12.09 -16.13 -1.70
C GLU A 82 -10.99 -16.02 -2.74
N GLU A 83 -9.77 -16.36 -2.32
CA GLU A 83 -8.60 -16.35 -3.20
C GLU A 83 -8.67 -17.48 -4.23
N GLY A 84 -8.38 -17.13 -5.47
CA GLY A 84 -8.32 -18.02 -6.61
C GLY A 84 -7.16 -17.66 -7.53
N PRO A 85 -7.06 -18.31 -8.71
CA PRO A 85 -5.97 -18.05 -9.63
C PRO A 85 -6.01 -16.60 -10.15
N ALA A 86 -4.83 -16.00 -10.28
CA ALA A 86 -4.64 -14.75 -11.02
C ALA A 86 -4.73 -15.03 -12.52
N THR A 87 -5.83 -14.64 -13.16
CA THR A 87 -6.03 -14.75 -14.61
C THR A 87 -5.74 -13.41 -15.29
N GLU A 88 -5.65 -13.43 -16.62
CA GLU A 88 -5.54 -12.22 -17.45
C GLU A 88 -6.67 -11.22 -17.17
N ASP A 89 -7.92 -11.70 -17.09
CA ASP A 89 -9.08 -10.89 -16.73
C ASP A 89 -8.99 -10.31 -15.32
N GLY A 90 -8.47 -11.08 -14.35
CA GLY A 90 -8.22 -10.61 -13.00
C GLY A 90 -7.19 -9.47 -12.95
N TRP A 91 -6.10 -9.60 -13.72
CA TRP A 91 -5.10 -8.53 -13.87
C TRP A 91 -5.68 -7.28 -14.52
N HIS A 92 -6.46 -7.44 -15.58
CA HIS A 92 -7.18 -6.34 -16.20
C HIS A 92 -8.17 -5.68 -15.21
N ALA A 93 -8.85 -6.47 -14.38
CA ALA A 93 -9.75 -5.97 -13.34
C ALA A 93 -8.99 -5.16 -12.26
N LEU A 94 -7.81 -5.63 -11.84
CA LEU A 94 -6.94 -4.90 -10.92
C LEU A 94 -6.52 -3.54 -11.51
N GLY A 95 -6.07 -3.53 -12.78
CA GLY A 95 -5.70 -2.30 -13.49
C GLY A 95 -6.84 -1.28 -13.54
N ARG A 96 -8.05 -1.72 -13.91
CA ARG A 96 -9.25 -0.87 -13.89
C ARG A 96 -9.58 -0.38 -12.48
N GLY A 97 -9.40 -1.23 -11.47
CA GLY A 97 -9.64 -0.91 -10.06
C GLY A 97 -8.71 0.20 -9.56
N LEU A 98 -7.41 0.08 -9.84
CA LEU A 98 -6.42 1.09 -9.50
C LEU A 98 -6.67 2.40 -10.25
N ARG A 99 -7.05 2.34 -11.53
CA ARG A 99 -7.43 3.54 -12.29
C ARG A 99 -8.61 4.29 -11.65
N ARG A 100 -9.62 3.55 -11.14
CA ARG A 100 -10.75 4.16 -10.41
C ARG A 100 -10.30 4.81 -9.11
N LEU A 101 -9.40 4.16 -8.37
CA LEU A 101 -8.82 4.73 -7.16
C LEU A 101 -8.13 6.08 -7.46
N HIS A 102 -7.24 6.07 -8.46
CA HIS A 102 -6.50 7.25 -8.89
C HIS A 102 -7.36 8.34 -9.55
N ALA A 103 -8.64 8.09 -9.81
CA ALA A 103 -9.57 9.14 -10.26
C ALA A 103 -10.05 10.04 -9.11
N THR A 104 -9.78 9.66 -7.85
CA THR A 104 -10.10 10.47 -6.67
C THR A 104 -8.95 11.44 -6.40
N THR A 105 -9.15 12.73 -6.71
CA THR A 105 -8.17 13.79 -6.48
C THR A 105 -8.29 14.38 -5.08
N GLY A 106 -7.18 14.89 -4.54
CA GLY A 106 -7.12 15.69 -3.32
C GLY A 106 -6.50 17.06 -3.58
N ASP A 107 -6.75 18.02 -2.69
CA ASP A 107 -6.17 19.36 -2.78
C ASP A 107 -4.69 19.38 -2.35
N ASP A 108 -4.34 18.53 -1.38
CA ASP A 108 -2.99 18.44 -0.79
C ASP A 108 -2.43 17.01 -0.87
N THR A 109 -1.10 16.90 -0.87
CA THR A 109 -0.40 15.61 -0.67
C THR A 109 -0.59 15.07 0.75
N GLY A 110 -0.37 13.77 0.94
CA GLY A 110 -0.30 13.17 2.28
C GLY A 110 -1.63 12.58 2.77
N TRP A 111 -1.74 12.40 4.08
CA TRP A 111 -2.90 11.80 4.73
C TRP A 111 -3.21 12.50 6.05
N PRO A 112 -4.48 12.65 6.46
CA PRO A 112 -4.86 13.38 7.68
C PRO A 112 -4.28 12.82 8.98
N GLU A 113 -3.80 11.58 8.98
CA GLU A 113 -3.34 10.86 10.15
C GLU A 113 -1.97 10.23 9.90
N GLY A 114 -1.17 10.09 10.96
CA GLY A 114 0.11 9.39 10.88
C GLY A 114 -0.05 7.90 10.58
N TYR A 115 0.88 7.35 9.82
CA TYR A 115 0.95 5.93 9.49
C TYR A 115 2.31 5.34 9.87
N ALA A 116 2.42 4.02 9.97
CA ALA A 116 3.68 3.36 10.27
C ALA A 116 3.81 2.01 9.58
N PHE A 117 5.01 1.74 9.07
CA PHE A 117 5.44 0.40 8.67
C PHE A 117 6.28 -0.18 9.81
N GLY A 118 5.64 -0.94 10.68
CA GLY A 118 6.29 -1.53 11.85
C GLY A 118 6.77 -0.45 12.80
N ALA A 119 8.07 -0.43 13.07
CA ALA A 119 8.69 0.60 13.90
C ALA A 119 8.90 1.93 13.15
N LEU A 120 8.82 1.94 11.81
CA LEU A 120 9.06 3.13 11.00
C LEU A 120 7.78 3.98 10.91
N ARG A 121 7.80 5.14 11.56
CA ARG A 121 6.72 6.13 11.46
C ARG A 121 6.90 6.98 10.22
N LEU A 122 5.84 7.14 9.43
CA LEU A 122 5.82 8.01 8.27
C LEU A 122 5.27 9.38 8.64
N ASP A 123 5.90 10.44 8.13
CA ASP A 123 5.28 11.74 8.06
C ASP A 123 4.27 11.75 6.91
N MET A 124 3.04 12.12 7.25
CA MET A 124 1.90 12.16 6.33
C MET A 124 1.40 13.59 6.12
N ALA A 125 2.04 14.58 6.75
CA ALA A 125 1.66 15.98 6.61
C ALA A 125 1.88 16.46 5.17
N PRO A 126 0.99 17.34 4.66
CA PRO A 126 1.11 17.87 3.31
C PRO A 126 2.40 18.67 3.12
N ARG A 127 2.85 18.78 1.87
CA ARG A 127 3.90 19.68 1.41
C ARG A 127 3.40 20.55 0.26
N PRO A 128 4.08 21.68 -0.05
CA PRO A 128 3.64 22.61 -1.10
C PRO A 128 3.57 22.00 -2.49
N ASP A 129 4.41 20.99 -2.77
CA ASP A 129 4.48 20.29 -4.04
C ASP A 129 4.91 18.83 -3.85
N TRP A 130 4.70 18.02 -4.89
CA TRP A 130 5.05 16.60 -4.87
C TRP A 130 6.55 16.30 -4.70
N PRO A 131 7.49 16.98 -5.41
CA PRO A 131 8.92 16.79 -5.18
C PRO A 131 9.35 17.00 -3.72
N SER A 132 8.87 18.06 -3.06
CA SER A 132 9.09 18.31 -1.63
C SER A 132 8.50 17.22 -0.76
N PHE A 133 7.28 16.76 -1.04
CA PHE A 133 6.68 15.64 -0.32
C PHE A 133 7.54 14.38 -0.41
N TRP A 134 7.94 13.98 -1.62
CA TRP A 134 8.76 12.79 -1.83
C TRP A 134 10.13 12.90 -1.15
N CYS A 135 10.75 14.07 -1.22
CA CYS A 135 12.02 14.36 -0.56
C CYS A 135 11.90 14.22 0.97
N GLU A 136 11.07 15.06 1.58
CA GLU A 136 11.04 15.29 3.02
C GLU A 136 10.28 14.22 3.78
N ALA A 137 9.24 13.63 3.18
CA ALA A 137 8.36 12.68 3.86
C ALA A 137 8.66 11.22 3.52
N ARG A 138 9.49 10.93 2.51
CA ARG A 138 9.82 9.56 2.07
C ARG A 138 11.30 9.24 2.10
N LEU A 139 12.16 10.08 1.49
CA LEU A 139 13.59 9.76 1.36
C LEU A 139 14.43 10.21 2.57
N LEU A 140 14.39 11.50 2.91
CA LEU A 140 15.25 12.07 3.96
C LEU A 140 15.06 11.41 5.35
N PRO A 141 13.84 11.04 5.79
CA PRO A 141 13.65 10.40 7.10
C PRO A 141 14.37 9.06 7.23
N LEU A 142 14.69 8.39 6.12
CA LEU A 142 15.37 7.10 6.13
C LEU A 142 16.89 7.24 6.28
N LEU A 143 17.49 8.39 5.95
CA LEU A 143 18.95 8.58 5.95
C LEU A 143 19.66 8.12 7.24
N PRO A 144 19.16 8.40 8.47
CA PRO A 144 19.81 7.96 9.70
C PRO A 144 19.89 6.43 9.86
N HIS A 145 19.10 5.68 9.09
CA HIS A 145 19.00 4.22 9.17
C HIS A 145 19.76 3.50 8.05
N LEU A 146 20.44 4.24 7.17
CA LEU A 146 21.10 3.69 5.98
C LEU A 146 22.62 3.61 6.16
N PRO A 147 23.29 2.65 5.48
CA PRO A 147 24.74 2.67 5.36
C PRO A 147 25.24 3.99 4.74
N GLY A 148 26.33 4.55 5.25
CA GLY A 148 26.83 5.86 4.81
C GLY A 148 26.97 6.08 3.30
N PRO A 149 27.49 5.11 2.50
CA PRO A 149 27.52 5.23 1.04
C PRO A 149 26.13 5.34 0.40
N VAL A 150 25.15 4.55 0.88
CA VAL A 150 23.76 4.59 0.40
C VAL A 150 23.12 5.91 0.78
N ALA A 151 23.28 6.35 2.04
CA ALA A 151 22.73 7.61 2.53
C ALA A 151 23.16 8.81 1.68
N ARG A 152 24.45 8.92 1.31
CA ARG A 152 24.95 10.01 0.46
C ARG A 152 24.34 10.02 -0.94
N ARG A 153 24.10 8.84 -1.54
CA ARG A 153 23.47 8.75 -2.87
C ARG A 153 21.98 9.09 -2.80
N VAL A 154 21.29 8.67 -1.73
CA VAL A 154 19.90 9.07 -1.46
C VAL A 154 19.81 10.58 -1.25
N GLU A 155 20.73 11.19 -0.51
CA GLU A 155 20.80 12.65 -0.31
C GLU A 155 21.07 13.41 -1.62
N THR A 156 21.96 12.87 -2.46
CA THR A 156 22.22 13.41 -3.81
C THR A 156 20.95 13.36 -4.68
N LEU A 157 20.22 12.24 -4.65
CA LEU A 157 18.95 12.12 -5.36
C LEU A 157 17.91 13.09 -4.82
N ALA A 158 17.76 13.18 -3.49
CA ALA A 158 16.82 14.05 -2.81
C ALA A 158 17.00 15.51 -3.24
N SER A 159 18.25 15.97 -3.32
CA SER A 159 18.60 17.32 -3.78
C SER A 159 18.27 17.56 -5.26
N ALA A 160 18.22 16.51 -6.07
CA ALA A 160 17.93 16.58 -7.51
C ALA A 160 16.43 16.38 -7.84
N LEU A 161 15.57 16.08 -6.86
CA LEU A 161 14.15 15.81 -7.12
C LEU A 161 13.39 16.96 -7.79
N PRO A 162 13.62 18.26 -7.47
CA PRO A 162 12.93 19.36 -8.14
C PRO A 162 13.10 19.37 -9.67
N ASP A 163 14.22 18.87 -10.19
CA ASP A 163 14.49 18.79 -11.63
C ASP A 163 14.01 17.47 -12.27
N ARG A 164 13.55 16.52 -11.46
CA ARG A 164 13.31 15.13 -11.88
C ARG A 164 11.88 14.66 -11.71
N LEU A 165 11.18 15.26 -10.76
CA LEU A 165 9.77 15.05 -10.52
C LEU A 165 9.05 16.35 -10.85
N GLU A 166 7.98 16.23 -11.63
CA GLU A 166 7.05 17.33 -11.84
C GLU A 166 6.06 17.38 -10.67
N ASP A 167 5.52 18.57 -10.42
CA ASP A 167 4.37 18.67 -9.52
C ASP A 167 3.13 18.04 -10.18
N VAL A 168 2.21 17.53 -9.36
CA VAL A 168 1.05 16.77 -9.82
C VAL A 168 -0.18 17.12 -8.99
N THR A 169 -1.36 17.02 -9.60
CA THR A 169 -2.61 16.94 -8.82
C THR A 169 -2.57 15.64 -8.00
N PRO A 170 -2.57 15.71 -6.66
CA PRO A 170 -2.50 14.52 -5.83
C PRO A 170 -3.74 13.66 -6.02
N VAL A 171 -3.55 12.35 -6.17
CA VAL A 171 -4.64 11.38 -6.23
C VAL A 171 -4.54 10.41 -5.07
N LEU A 172 -5.66 9.83 -4.67
CA LEU A 172 -5.69 8.80 -3.63
C LEU A 172 -4.90 7.59 -4.10
N LEU A 173 -3.83 7.26 -3.37
CA LEU A 173 -3.00 6.09 -3.61
C LEU A 173 -3.40 4.94 -2.68
N HIS A 174 -3.16 3.71 -3.12
CA HIS A 174 -3.06 2.55 -2.24
C HIS A 174 -1.89 2.71 -1.26
N GLY A 175 -0.74 3.17 -1.77
CA GLY A 175 0.46 3.51 -0.99
C GLY A 175 1.38 2.33 -0.66
N ASP A 176 0.88 1.10 -0.78
CA ASP A 176 1.66 -0.15 -0.61
C ASP A 176 1.26 -1.26 -1.61
N LEU A 177 1.03 -0.90 -2.88
CA LEU A 177 0.48 -1.86 -3.86
C LEU A 177 1.59 -2.74 -4.48
N TRP A 178 1.86 -3.89 -3.88
CA TRP A 178 2.65 -4.97 -4.47
C TRP A 178 1.78 -6.21 -4.72
N THR A 179 2.33 -7.22 -5.40
CA THR A 179 1.56 -8.41 -5.80
C THR A 179 0.92 -9.15 -4.63
N GLY A 180 1.52 -9.12 -3.43
CA GLY A 180 0.95 -9.74 -2.24
C GLY A 180 -0.26 -9.01 -1.65
N ASN A 181 -0.44 -7.72 -1.98
CA ASN A 181 -1.58 -6.91 -1.57
C ASN A 181 -2.70 -6.88 -2.64
N ALA A 182 -2.64 -7.79 -3.62
CA ALA A 182 -3.68 -8.02 -4.61
C ALA A 182 -4.25 -9.44 -4.46
N VAL A 183 -5.52 -9.54 -4.08
CA VAL A 183 -6.23 -10.83 -3.99
C VAL A 183 -6.96 -11.05 -5.30
N PHE A 184 -6.69 -12.16 -5.98
CA PHE A 184 -7.35 -12.53 -7.24
C PHE A 184 -8.40 -13.60 -7.01
N SER A 185 -9.44 -13.61 -7.85
CA SER A 185 -10.43 -14.68 -7.90
C SER A 185 -11.06 -14.74 -9.29
N GLY A 186 -10.38 -15.39 -10.23
CA GLY A 186 -10.82 -15.43 -11.62
C GLY A 186 -10.78 -14.04 -12.26
N ASP A 187 -11.92 -13.56 -12.75
CA ASP A 187 -12.07 -12.26 -13.43
C ASP A 187 -12.13 -11.05 -12.48
N ARG A 188 -11.88 -11.27 -11.18
CA ARG A 188 -11.93 -10.24 -10.13
C ARG A 188 -10.58 -10.12 -9.43
N ALA A 189 -10.30 -8.92 -8.97
CA ALA A 189 -9.18 -8.63 -8.10
C ALA A 189 -9.55 -7.54 -7.10
N TRP A 190 -9.02 -7.64 -5.89
CA TRP A 190 -9.18 -6.66 -4.82
C TRP A 190 -7.82 -6.20 -4.31
N MET A 191 -7.76 -4.95 -3.89
CA MET A 191 -6.61 -4.39 -3.19
C MET A 191 -6.85 -4.47 -1.68
N ILE A 192 -5.85 -4.92 -0.93
CA ILE A 192 -5.88 -5.08 0.52
C ILE A 192 -4.70 -4.38 1.17
N ASP A 193 -4.78 -4.16 2.48
CA ASP A 193 -3.67 -3.67 3.31
C ASP A 193 -3.09 -2.33 2.84
N PRO A 194 -3.93 -1.29 2.68
CA PRO A 194 -3.48 -0.01 2.18
C PRO A 194 -2.63 0.77 3.18
N ALA A 195 -1.76 1.61 2.63
CA ALA A 195 -1.04 2.66 3.33
C ALA A 195 -1.35 4.01 2.65
N CYS A 196 -2.64 4.35 2.53
CA CYS A 196 -3.12 5.42 1.66
C CYS A 196 -2.52 6.80 1.99
N TYR A 197 -2.35 7.58 0.93
CA TYR A 197 -2.13 9.01 0.96
C TYR A 197 -2.44 9.60 -0.42
N PHE A 198 -2.58 10.91 -0.48
CA PHE A 198 -2.68 11.64 -1.74
C PHE A 198 -1.29 11.93 -2.30
N GLY A 199 -1.06 11.57 -3.56
CA GLY A 199 0.25 11.73 -4.19
C GLY A 199 0.25 11.41 -5.68
N ASP A 200 1.42 11.12 -6.22
CA ASP A 200 1.57 10.76 -7.63
C ASP A 200 1.10 9.31 -7.92
N PRO A 201 0.18 9.07 -8.88
CA PRO A 201 -0.29 7.73 -9.23
C PRO A 201 0.83 6.77 -9.67
N GLU A 202 1.97 7.28 -10.14
CA GLU A 202 3.11 6.45 -10.52
C GLU A 202 3.76 5.72 -9.35
N VAL A 203 3.49 6.11 -8.10
CA VAL A 203 4.02 5.41 -6.93
C VAL A 203 3.48 3.99 -6.83
N ASP A 204 2.16 3.80 -6.89
CA ASP A 204 1.55 2.46 -6.81
C ASP A 204 1.96 1.59 -8.01
N LEU A 205 2.04 2.20 -9.19
CA LEU A 205 2.52 1.52 -10.40
C LEU A 205 3.98 1.08 -10.25
N ALA A 206 4.83 1.91 -9.65
CA ALA A 206 6.23 1.61 -9.41
C ALA A 206 6.38 0.49 -8.36
N MET A 207 5.60 0.54 -7.28
CA MET A 207 5.58 -0.47 -6.23
C MET A 207 5.17 -1.85 -6.76
N LEU A 208 4.15 -1.91 -7.62
CA LEU A 208 3.66 -3.16 -8.19
C LEU A 208 4.72 -3.89 -9.04
N HIS A 209 5.70 -3.15 -9.57
CA HIS A 209 6.81 -3.69 -10.35
C HIS A 209 8.11 -3.89 -9.56
N LEU A 210 8.10 -3.68 -8.24
CA LEU A 210 9.31 -3.81 -7.44
C LEU A 210 9.64 -5.26 -7.09
N PHE A 211 8.64 -5.99 -6.59
CA PHE A 211 8.76 -7.39 -6.17
C PHE A 211 8.08 -8.38 -7.12
N GLY A 212 7.47 -7.88 -8.20
CA GLY A 212 6.72 -8.68 -9.14
C GLY A 212 6.76 -8.10 -10.55
N LYS A 213 6.20 -8.87 -11.47
CA LYS A 213 5.96 -8.45 -12.85
C LYS A 213 4.46 -8.60 -13.11
N PRO A 214 3.70 -7.50 -13.11
CA PRO A 214 2.29 -7.57 -13.47
C PRO A 214 2.12 -8.14 -14.89
N ASP A 215 1.01 -8.85 -15.11
CA ASP A 215 0.62 -9.27 -16.45
C ASP A 215 0.36 -8.05 -17.34
N HIS A 216 0.58 -8.17 -18.65
CA HIS A 216 0.32 -7.09 -19.59
C HIS A 216 -1.12 -6.57 -19.53
N ALA A 217 -2.10 -7.44 -19.26
CA ALA A 217 -3.51 -7.08 -19.16
C ALA A 217 -3.80 -6.09 -18.03
N PHE A 218 -2.95 -6.02 -16.99
CA PHE A 218 -3.01 -4.96 -15.99
C PHE A 218 -2.86 -3.58 -16.62
N HIS A 219 -1.89 -3.41 -17.52
CA HIS A 219 -1.65 -2.14 -18.20
C HIS A 219 -2.78 -1.76 -19.13
N ASP A 220 -3.39 -2.74 -19.81
CA ASP A 220 -4.59 -2.51 -20.62
C ASP A 220 -5.77 -2.02 -19.77
N GLY A 221 -5.94 -2.61 -18.58
CA GLY A 221 -6.96 -2.19 -17.62
C GLY A 221 -6.71 -0.82 -16.99
N TYR A 222 -5.44 -0.49 -16.69
CA TYR A 222 -5.06 0.78 -16.06
C TYR A 222 -5.02 1.94 -17.07
N GLY A 223 -4.49 1.69 -18.27
CA GLY A 223 -4.30 2.67 -19.33
C GLY A 223 -2.87 3.23 -19.43
N ALA A 224 -2.70 4.17 -20.36
CA ALA A 224 -1.39 4.73 -20.69
C ALA A 224 -0.74 5.47 -19.52
N LEU A 225 0.57 5.27 -19.37
CA LEU A 225 1.40 5.97 -18.39
C LEU A 225 1.91 7.29 -18.96
N ARG A 226 2.24 8.24 -18.07
CA ARG A 226 2.80 9.53 -18.50
C ARG A 226 4.15 9.33 -19.18
N LYS A 227 4.48 10.25 -20.08
CA LYS A 227 5.80 10.28 -20.72
C LYS A 227 6.90 10.40 -19.66
N GLY A 228 7.97 9.62 -19.81
CA GLY A 228 9.11 9.64 -18.90
C GLY A 228 8.92 8.85 -17.60
N HIS A 229 7.82 8.10 -17.45
CA HIS A 229 7.58 7.28 -16.26
C HIS A 229 8.69 6.26 -16.01
N GLU A 230 9.37 5.78 -17.05
CA GLU A 230 10.49 4.85 -16.92
C GLU A 230 11.67 5.45 -16.13
N ALA A 231 11.91 6.75 -16.29
CA ALA A 231 12.97 7.46 -15.57
C ALA A 231 12.59 7.79 -14.12
N ARG A 232 11.28 7.94 -13.83
CA ARG A 232 10.74 8.19 -12.48
C ARG A 232 10.54 6.91 -11.67
N ARG A 233 10.23 5.80 -12.32
CA ARG A 233 10.01 4.48 -11.68
C ARG A 233 11.08 4.10 -10.63
N PRO A 234 12.40 4.13 -10.92
CA PRO A 234 13.39 3.78 -9.91
C PRO A 234 13.42 4.76 -8.73
N ILE A 235 13.05 6.04 -8.94
CA ILE A 235 12.93 7.05 -7.87
C ILE A 235 11.78 6.67 -6.92
N TYR A 236 10.64 6.25 -7.48
CA TYR A 236 9.49 5.82 -6.68
C TYR A 236 9.72 4.46 -5.99
N GLN A 237 10.41 3.54 -6.65
CA GLN A 237 10.77 2.24 -6.07
C GLN A 237 11.79 2.33 -4.93
N LEU A 238 12.56 3.42 -4.84
CA LEU A 238 13.56 3.58 -3.79
C LEU A 238 12.94 3.64 -2.40
N PHE A 239 11.84 4.37 -2.22
CA PHE A 239 11.20 4.48 -0.91
C PHE A 239 10.86 3.09 -0.30
N PRO A 240 10.05 2.24 -0.94
CA PRO A 240 9.74 0.91 -0.39
C PRO A 240 10.99 0.03 -0.28
N ALA A 241 11.95 0.10 -1.20
CA ALA A 241 13.20 -0.66 -1.09
C ALA A 241 14.05 -0.25 0.14
N LEU A 242 14.10 1.04 0.45
CA LEU A 242 14.79 1.58 1.62
C LEU A 242 14.05 1.22 2.92
N VAL A 243 12.71 1.24 2.91
CA VAL A 243 11.88 0.73 4.02
C VAL A 243 12.21 -0.74 4.29
N HIS A 244 12.28 -1.58 3.26
CA HIS A 244 12.61 -3.00 3.42
C HIS A 244 14.06 -3.22 3.90
N LEU A 245 15.02 -2.44 3.39
CA LEU A 245 16.39 -2.47 3.89
C LEU A 245 16.46 -2.12 5.38
N HIS A 246 15.66 -1.14 5.82
CA HIS A 246 15.59 -0.76 7.22
C HIS A 246 14.94 -1.82 8.11
N LEU A 247 13.79 -2.37 7.69
CA LEU A 247 12.99 -3.29 8.51
C LEU A 247 13.50 -4.73 8.49
N PHE A 248 14.04 -5.19 7.36
CA PHE A 248 14.39 -6.60 7.13
C PHE A 248 15.89 -6.83 6.84
N GLY A 249 16.67 -5.76 6.67
CA GLY A 249 18.12 -5.81 6.65
C GLY A 249 18.77 -6.09 5.29
N GLY A 250 20.00 -6.60 5.34
CA GLY A 250 20.98 -6.51 4.24
C GLY A 250 20.62 -7.25 2.95
N SER A 251 19.65 -8.17 2.94
CA SER A 251 19.20 -8.84 1.72
C SER A 251 18.65 -7.86 0.67
N TYR A 252 18.15 -6.69 1.10
CA TYR A 252 17.63 -5.63 0.23
C TYR A 252 18.70 -4.65 -0.24
N TYR A 253 19.93 -4.72 0.27
CA TYR A 253 21.01 -3.78 -0.11
C TYR A 253 21.27 -3.79 -1.62
N GLY A 254 21.35 -5.00 -2.21
CA GLY A 254 21.56 -5.14 -3.65
C GLY A 254 20.41 -4.58 -4.50
N LEU A 255 19.17 -4.58 -3.99
CA LEU A 255 18.03 -3.94 -4.66
C LEU A 255 18.17 -2.43 -4.64
N VAL A 256 18.45 -1.84 -3.48
CA VAL A 256 18.66 -0.39 -3.31
C VAL A 256 19.78 0.11 -4.22
N GLU A 257 20.92 -0.58 -4.26
CA GLU A 257 22.06 -0.21 -5.12
C GLU A 257 21.70 -0.18 -6.61
N ARG A 258 20.95 -1.18 -7.09
CA ARG A 258 20.46 -1.20 -8.48
C ARG A 258 19.54 -0.03 -8.77
N LEU A 259 18.63 0.29 -7.84
CA LEU A 259 17.66 1.38 -8.01
C LEU A 259 18.33 2.75 -7.99
N LEU A 260 19.30 2.98 -7.10
CA LEU A 260 20.10 4.21 -7.09
C LEU A 260 20.85 4.38 -8.43
N THR A 261 21.43 3.31 -8.94
CA THR A 261 22.14 3.31 -10.24
C THR A 261 21.18 3.59 -11.39
N ALA A 262 20.00 2.96 -11.41
CA ALA A 262 18.94 3.23 -12.40
C ALA A 262 18.40 4.66 -12.28
N ALA A 263 18.34 5.19 -11.05
CA ALA A 263 18.05 6.57 -10.76
C ALA A 263 19.26 7.49 -11.05
N ARG A 264 20.39 7.01 -11.57
CA ARG A 264 21.55 7.84 -11.98
C ARG A 264 22.18 8.66 -10.85
N VAL A 265 22.23 8.09 -9.65
CA VAL A 265 23.01 8.60 -8.50
C VAL A 265 23.87 7.50 -7.91
#